data_AF-A0A5M3WG31-F1
#
_entry.id   AF-A0A5M3WG31-F1
#
_cell.length_a   1.000
_cell.length_b   1.000
_cell.length_c   1.000
_cell.angle_alpha   90.00
_cell.angle_beta   90.00
_cell.angle_gamma   90.00
#
_symmetry.space_group_name_H-M   'P 1'
#
loop_
_entity.id
_entity.type
_entity.pdbx_description
1 polymer ?
#
loop_
_entity_poly.entity_id
_entity_poly.type
_entity_poly.pdbx_seq_one_letter_code
_entity_poly.pdbx_strand_id
1 'polypeptide(L)'
;MPTDLEAVLAALPLVDHHVHGASTVPLDRTAFETLITESDRPIPAFMTQFDSQLGFAIRRWCAPVLGLPAHASPGDYLARRAELGAAEVNRRLLAASGIGRFLVETGYRGEEVLGVAGMAASSGRPAAEVVRIERVLEEVAATGVSAAELPHRFRAELAVRCADAVGLKSIVAYRHGFAFAPEPPAEREVVAAAGRWLADGAPRVEDPVLLRFGLWTGVAQGLPIQLHTGYGDPDVELHLCDPLLLTRWLKLVEPYGVDVLLLHCYPYQRNAGYLAQVFPHVYFDVGLGVNYTGSRSDAVIAESLELAPFAKILFSSDAWGPAELHHLGAHLFRRGLGRALRGWVDAGEWTEPDAIRVATMIGVTNALRVYGLEPTP
;
A
#
# COMPACT_ATOMS: atom_id res chain seq x y z
N MET A 1 -12.92 -29.56 1.10
CA MET A 1 -12.51 -28.16 1.36
C MET A 1 -13.25 -27.69 2.60
N PRO A 2 -12.67 -26.80 3.44
CA PRO A 2 -13.39 -26.28 4.61
C PRO A 2 -14.69 -25.63 4.14
N THR A 3 -15.80 -25.99 4.78
CA THR A 3 -17.12 -25.38 4.55
C THR A 3 -17.39 -24.22 5.49
N ASP A 4 -16.47 -23.97 6.44
CA ASP A 4 -16.54 -22.92 7.45
C ASP A 4 -15.73 -21.70 7.01
N LEU A 5 -16.41 -20.56 6.84
CA LEU A 5 -15.82 -19.30 6.38
C LEU A 5 -14.59 -18.87 7.21
N GLU A 6 -14.60 -19.11 8.52
CA GLU A 6 -13.60 -18.65 9.47
C GLU A 6 -12.32 -19.46 9.32
N ALA A 7 -12.46 -20.79 9.14
CA ALA A 7 -11.35 -21.67 8.79
C ALA A 7 -10.74 -21.30 7.43
N VAL A 8 -11.56 -20.94 6.43
CA VAL A 8 -11.06 -20.49 5.14
C VAL A 8 -10.28 -19.18 5.28
N LEU A 9 -10.88 -18.16 5.89
CA LEU A 9 -10.26 -16.85 6.09
C LEU A 9 -8.90 -16.96 6.79
N ALA A 10 -8.84 -17.76 7.87
CA ALA A 10 -7.60 -17.99 8.62
C ALA A 10 -6.49 -18.62 7.76
N ALA A 11 -6.85 -19.46 6.79
CA ALA A 11 -5.91 -20.16 5.90
C ALA A 11 -5.64 -19.43 4.57
N LEU A 12 -6.37 -18.35 4.23
CA LEU A 12 -6.24 -17.67 2.95
C LEU A 12 -4.80 -17.12 2.76
N PRO A 13 -4.08 -17.54 1.71
CA PRO A 13 -2.73 -17.06 1.43
C PRO A 13 -2.82 -15.70 0.73
N LEU A 14 -3.07 -14.64 1.50
CA LEU A 14 -3.32 -13.30 0.96
C LEU A 14 -2.21 -12.85 -0.01
N VAL A 15 -2.56 -12.18 -1.09
CA VAL A 15 -1.61 -11.46 -1.96
C VAL A 15 -1.61 -10.02 -1.49
N ASP A 16 -0.54 -9.63 -0.81
CA ASP A 16 -0.35 -8.25 -0.37
C ASP A 16 0.11 -7.41 -1.56
N HIS A 17 -0.85 -6.81 -2.28
CA HIS A 17 -0.57 -6.13 -3.56
C HIS A 17 0.10 -4.76 -3.40
N HIS A 18 0.19 -4.27 -2.17
CA HIS A 18 0.96 -3.06 -1.86
C HIS A 18 1.53 -3.13 -0.44
N VAL A 19 2.85 -3.22 -0.37
CA VAL A 19 3.61 -3.28 0.88
C VAL A 19 4.99 -2.68 0.68
N HIS A 20 5.68 -2.40 1.78
CA HIS A 20 7.09 -2.07 1.79
C HIS A 20 7.90 -3.09 2.58
N GLY A 21 9.19 -2.83 2.76
CA GLY A 21 10.07 -3.72 3.52
C GLY A 21 9.87 -3.65 5.02
N ALA A 22 10.14 -4.77 5.71
CA ALA A 22 10.35 -4.74 7.16
C ALA A 22 11.73 -4.16 7.51
N SER A 23 11.84 -3.47 8.64
CA SER A 23 13.06 -2.85 9.14
C SER A 23 14.11 -3.90 9.47
N THR A 24 15.35 -3.65 9.06
CA THR A 24 16.49 -4.56 9.26
C THR A 24 17.23 -4.31 10.57
N VAL A 25 16.94 -3.18 11.23
CA VAL A 25 17.66 -2.73 12.43
C VAL A 25 16.81 -2.91 13.70
N PRO A 26 17.45 -3.11 14.87
CA PRO A 26 16.77 -2.99 16.14
C PRO A 26 16.14 -1.61 16.29
N LEU A 27 14.91 -1.57 16.81
CA LEU A 27 14.19 -0.32 17.08
C LEU A 27 14.11 -0.14 18.58
N ASP A 28 14.65 0.97 19.09
CA ASP A 28 14.37 1.41 20.45
C ASP A 28 12.92 1.91 20.56
N ARG A 29 12.52 2.35 21.76
CA ARG A 29 11.16 2.84 21.99
C ARG A 29 10.79 4.01 21.09
N THR A 30 11.67 5.01 20.98
CA THR A 30 11.38 6.23 20.22
C THR A 30 11.26 5.92 18.73
N ALA A 31 12.20 5.15 18.19
CA ALA A 31 12.17 4.71 16.81
C ALA A 31 10.90 3.87 16.55
N PHE A 32 10.60 2.88 17.40
CA PHE A 32 9.43 2.03 17.22
C PHE A 32 8.12 2.83 17.23
N GLU A 33 7.93 3.72 18.20
CA GLU A 33 6.72 4.53 18.29
C GLU A 33 6.59 5.49 17.10
N THR A 34 7.69 6.04 16.58
CA THR A 34 7.69 6.88 15.37
C THR A 34 7.24 6.10 14.14
N LEU A 35 7.46 4.79 14.09
CA LEU A 35 7.07 3.94 12.96
C LEU A 35 5.68 3.32 13.08
N ILE A 36 4.93 3.63 14.13
CA ILE A 36 3.53 3.21 14.29
C ILE A 36 2.58 4.41 14.35
N THR A 37 2.97 5.48 13.63
CA THR A 37 2.19 6.67 13.31
C THR A 37 2.66 7.17 11.94
N GLU A 38 1.77 7.80 11.18
CA GLU A 38 2.16 8.49 9.96
C GLU A 38 2.81 9.86 10.26
N SER A 39 2.74 10.37 11.49
CA SER A 39 3.37 11.66 11.81
C SER A 39 4.89 11.60 11.70
N ASP A 40 5.48 12.48 10.89
CA ASP A 40 6.93 12.72 10.80
C ASP A 40 7.46 13.63 11.94
N ARG A 41 6.58 14.12 12.81
CA ARG A 41 6.91 14.97 13.95
C ARG A 41 7.21 14.14 15.21
N PRO A 42 8.09 14.64 16.11
CA PRO A 42 8.35 13.99 17.38
C PRO A 42 7.07 13.73 18.17
N ILE A 43 6.99 12.57 18.81
CA ILE A 43 5.86 12.22 19.68
C ILE A 43 5.84 13.20 20.86
N PRO A 44 4.71 13.89 21.11
CA PRO A 44 4.61 14.79 22.24
C PRO A 44 4.87 14.08 23.57
N ALA A 45 5.65 14.72 24.47
CA ALA A 45 6.10 14.11 25.72
C ALA A 45 4.97 13.68 26.68
N PHE A 46 3.74 14.16 26.47
CA PHE A 46 2.58 13.81 27.30
C PHE A 46 1.88 12.51 26.86
N MET A 47 2.29 11.90 25.73
CA MET A 47 1.61 10.74 25.16
C MET A 47 2.59 9.67 24.68
N THR A 48 2.03 8.51 24.32
CA THR A 48 2.72 7.39 23.68
C THR A 48 1.86 6.87 22.53
N GLN A 49 2.49 6.40 21.46
CA GLN A 49 1.76 5.76 20.35
C GLN A 49 1.19 4.39 20.73
N PHE A 50 1.60 3.82 21.86
CA PHE A 50 0.96 2.61 22.40
C PHE A 50 -0.48 2.84 22.88
N ASP A 51 -0.85 4.09 23.18
CA ASP A 51 -2.22 4.49 23.54
C ASP A 51 -3.03 4.87 22.27
N SER A 52 -2.94 4.03 21.25
CA SER A 52 -3.67 4.14 19.99
C SER A 52 -4.30 2.79 19.63
N GLN A 53 -5.26 2.77 18.69
CA GLN A 53 -5.86 1.52 18.21
C GLN A 53 -4.81 0.53 17.70
N LEU A 54 -3.78 1.04 17.00
CA LEU A 54 -2.64 0.26 16.54
C LEU A 54 -1.79 -0.25 17.72
N GLY A 55 -1.45 0.61 18.68
CA GLY A 55 -0.70 0.25 19.88
C GLY A 55 -1.37 -0.87 20.70
N PHE A 56 -2.69 -0.79 20.90
CA PHE A 56 -3.47 -1.85 21.54
C PHE A 56 -3.49 -3.13 20.70
N ALA A 57 -3.59 -3.02 19.37
CA ALA A 57 -3.56 -4.17 18.47
C ALA A 57 -2.20 -4.89 18.51
N ILE A 58 -1.08 -4.17 18.54
CA ILE A 58 0.27 -4.74 18.69
C ILE A 58 0.35 -5.57 19.97
N ARG A 59 -0.05 -4.99 21.10
CA ARG A 59 -0.01 -5.67 22.40
C ARG A 59 -0.93 -6.89 22.45
N ARG A 60 -2.07 -6.84 21.75
CA ARG A 60 -3.03 -7.94 21.72
C ARG A 60 -2.57 -9.09 20.80
N TRP A 61 -2.11 -8.78 19.59
CA TRP A 61 -1.98 -9.75 18.51
C TRP A 61 -0.53 -10.04 18.10
N CYS A 62 0.42 -9.14 18.35
CA CYS A 62 1.84 -9.38 18.08
C CYS A 62 2.56 -9.97 19.29
N ALA A 63 2.18 -9.58 20.51
CA ALA A 63 2.83 -10.08 21.73
C ALA A 63 2.85 -11.62 21.83
N PRO A 64 1.76 -12.35 21.56
CA PRO A 64 1.76 -13.82 21.53
C PRO A 64 2.72 -14.43 20.49
N VAL A 65 2.87 -13.79 19.32
CA VAL A 65 3.78 -14.24 18.26
C VAL A 65 5.24 -14.18 18.72
N LEU A 66 5.57 -13.23 19.60
CA LEU A 66 6.90 -13.08 20.19
C LEU A 66 7.08 -13.84 21.51
N GLY A 67 6.09 -14.64 21.91
CA GLY A 67 6.13 -15.48 23.11
C GLY A 67 5.76 -14.76 24.42
N LEU A 68 5.09 -13.61 24.33
CA LEU A 68 4.57 -12.88 25.49
C LEU A 68 3.07 -13.15 25.68
N PRO A 69 2.52 -12.97 26.90
CA PRO A 69 1.09 -12.93 27.11
C PRO A 69 0.42 -11.83 26.26
N ALA A 70 -0.80 -12.09 25.79
CA ALA A 70 -1.60 -11.04 25.16
C ALA A 70 -1.79 -9.87 26.14
N HIS A 71 -1.71 -8.65 25.61
CA HIS A 71 -1.77 -7.39 26.37
C HIS A 71 -0.56 -7.07 27.24
N ALA A 72 0.60 -7.74 27.01
CA ALA A 72 1.87 -7.37 27.61
C ALA A 72 2.12 -5.85 27.56
N SER A 73 2.78 -5.30 28.58
CA SER A 73 3.04 -3.86 28.64
C SER A 73 3.93 -3.43 27.46
N PRO A 74 3.90 -2.15 27.04
CA PRO A 74 4.81 -1.63 26.01
C PRO A 74 6.29 -1.90 26.34
N GLY A 75 6.67 -1.76 27.62
CA GLY A 75 8.03 -2.01 28.08
C GLY A 75 8.45 -3.47 27.89
N ASP A 76 7.63 -4.42 28.36
CA ASP A 76 7.92 -5.85 28.21
C ASP A 76 7.96 -6.26 26.73
N TYR A 77 7.05 -5.71 25.93
CA TYR A 77 6.99 -5.94 24.49
C TYR A 77 8.30 -5.53 23.80
N LEU A 78 8.73 -4.29 24.02
CA LEU A 78 9.95 -3.76 23.41
C LEU A 78 11.21 -4.46 23.92
N ALA A 79 11.26 -4.80 25.21
CA ALA A 79 12.37 -5.57 25.78
C ALA A 79 12.49 -6.95 25.12
N ARG A 80 11.37 -7.65 24.93
CA ARG A 80 11.35 -8.94 24.24
C ARG A 80 11.74 -8.81 22.77
N ARG A 81 11.27 -7.76 22.10
CA ARG A 81 11.62 -7.46 20.71
C ARG A 81 13.14 -7.25 20.56
N ALA A 82 13.75 -6.52 21.50
CA ALA A 82 15.19 -6.30 21.53
C ALA A 82 15.98 -7.59 21.82
N GLU A 83 15.51 -8.43 22.75
CA GLU A 83 16.14 -9.72 23.08
C GLU A 83 16.17 -10.69 21.89
N LEU A 84 15.08 -10.77 21.12
CA LEU A 84 14.98 -11.62 19.93
C LEU A 84 15.83 -11.10 18.77
N GLY A 85 15.94 -9.78 18.63
CA GLY A 85 16.60 -9.12 17.51
C GLY A 85 15.72 -9.02 16.25
N ALA A 86 16.05 -8.06 15.38
CA ALA A 86 15.21 -7.68 14.24
C ALA A 86 14.93 -8.84 13.26
N ALA A 87 15.95 -9.63 12.92
CA ALA A 87 15.80 -10.76 12.00
C ALA A 87 14.79 -11.80 12.52
N GLU A 88 14.84 -12.11 13.82
CA GLU A 88 13.94 -13.10 14.41
C GLU A 88 12.51 -12.60 14.56
N VAL A 89 12.37 -11.33 14.97
CA VAL A 89 11.07 -10.65 15.04
C VAL A 89 10.41 -10.63 13.66
N ASN A 90 11.15 -10.23 12.62
CA ASN A 90 10.67 -10.22 11.24
C ASN A 90 10.25 -11.62 10.79
N ARG A 91 11.10 -12.63 10.97
CA ARG A 91 10.78 -14.02 10.60
C ARG A 91 9.47 -14.49 11.24
N ARG A 92 9.30 -14.28 12.54
CA ARG A 92 8.09 -14.73 13.26
C ARG A 92 6.84 -14.00 12.82
N LEU A 93 6.88 -12.67 12.73
CA LEU A 93 5.71 -11.86 12.39
C LEU A 93 5.33 -11.99 10.92
N LEU A 94 6.30 -12.02 10.01
CA LEU A 94 6.04 -12.26 8.59
C LEU A 94 5.49 -13.67 8.37
N ALA A 95 6.00 -14.69 9.05
CA ALA A 95 5.41 -16.03 8.98
C ALA A 95 3.98 -16.08 9.56
N ALA A 96 3.76 -15.43 10.72
CA ALA A 96 2.45 -15.37 11.38
C ALA A 96 1.41 -14.59 10.57
N SER A 97 1.84 -13.66 9.70
CA SER A 97 0.94 -12.94 8.79
C SER A 97 0.18 -13.87 7.85
N GLY A 98 0.71 -15.06 7.56
CA GLY A 98 0.11 -16.01 6.60
C GLY A 98 -0.07 -15.43 5.19
N ILE A 99 0.62 -14.33 4.85
CA ILE A 99 0.61 -13.75 3.50
C ILE A 99 1.31 -14.75 2.56
N GLY A 100 0.73 -14.95 1.38
CA GLY A 100 1.21 -15.90 0.37
C GLY A 100 2.18 -15.28 -0.64
N ARG A 101 2.09 -13.97 -0.87
CA ARG A 101 2.94 -13.22 -1.81
C ARG A 101 2.94 -11.72 -1.46
N PHE A 102 4.07 -11.05 -1.69
CA PHE A 102 4.24 -9.61 -1.46
C PHE A 102 4.57 -8.85 -2.75
N LEU A 103 3.88 -7.74 -3.02
CA LEU A 103 4.25 -6.80 -4.08
C LEU A 103 4.88 -5.57 -3.43
N VAL A 104 6.21 -5.52 -3.43
CA VAL A 104 7.01 -4.59 -2.64
C VAL A 104 7.28 -3.33 -3.45
N GLU A 105 6.84 -2.19 -2.94
CA GLU A 105 7.16 -0.89 -3.50
C GLU A 105 8.52 -0.41 -2.97
N THR A 106 9.48 -0.18 -3.87
CA THR A 106 10.91 -0.05 -3.56
C THR A 106 11.42 1.39 -3.46
N GLY A 107 10.65 2.38 -3.88
CA GLY A 107 11.06 3.78 -3.98
C GLY A 107 10.85 4.64 -2.72
N TYR A 108 10.31 4.09 -1.63
CA TYR A 108 10.27 4.78 -0.33
C TYR A 108 11.33 4.28 0.63
N ARG A 109 12.46 5.00 0.72
CA ARG A 109 13.54 4.70 1.66
C ARG A 109 13.94 3.22 1.61
N GLY A 110 14.00 2.65 0.40
CA GLY A 110 14.17 1.22 0.17
C GLY A 110 15.46 0.65 0.78
N GLU A 111 16.48 1.50 0.93
CA GLU A 111 17.76 1.17 1.57
C GLU A 111 17.65 0.92 3.09
N GLU A 112 16.58 1.38 3.74
CA GLU A 112 16.40 1.27 5.20
C GLU A 112 15.62 0.03 5.64
N VAL A 113 15.02 -0.66 4.67
CA VAL A 113 14.12 -1.80 4.90
C VAL A 113 14.51 -2.97 4.00
N LEU A 114 13.90 -4.13 4.22
CA LEU A 114 14.08 -5.27 3.33
C LEU A 114 13.54 -4.96 1.92
N GLY A 115 14.42 -4.99 0.92
CA GLY A 115 13.99 -5.02 -0.49
C GLY A 115 13.31 -6.34 -0.87
N VAL A 116 12.96 -6.51 -2.15
CA VAL A 116 12.22 -7.68 -2.68
C VAL A 116 12.83 -9.01 -2.23
N ALA A 117 14.14 -9.22 -2.45
CA ALA A 117 14.82 -10.46 -2.06
C ALA A 117 14.86 -10.67 -0.54
N GLY A 118 15.01 -9.58 0.23
CA GLY A 118 15.02 -9.62 1.69
C GLY A 118 13.66 -10.01 2.27
N MET A 119 12.58 -9.46 1.71
CA MET A 119 11.20 -9.84 2.06
C MET A 119 10.93 -11.30 1.72
N ALA A 120 11.35 -11.76 0.54
CA ALA A 120 11.18 -13.16 0.15
C ALA A 120 11.93 -14.12 1.09
N ALA A 121 13.19 -13.83 1.40
CA ALA A 121 14.01 -14.65 2.29
C ALA A 121 13.45 -14.68 3.73
N SER A 122 13.00 -13.53 4.25
CA SER A 122 12.54 -13.42 5.64
C SER A 122 11.15 -14.04 5.86
N SER A 123 10.28 -13.96 4.85
CA SER A 123 8.92 -14.52 4.91
C SER A 123 8.85 -15.97 4.42
N GLY A 124 9.80 -16.42 3.60
CA GLY A 124 9.73 -17.70 2.89
C GLY A 124 8.67 -17.70 1.78
N ARG A 125 8.27 -16.53 1.27
CA ARG A 125 7.20 -16.36 0.28
C ARG A 125 7.70 -15.58 -0.95
N PRO A 126 7.10 -15.77 -2.13
CA PRO A 126 7.44 -14.98 -3.30
C PRO A 126 7.20 -13.48 -3.06
N ALA A 127 8.12 -12.64 -3.56
CA ALA A 127 7.97 -11.20 -3.62
C ALA A 127 8.28 -10.70 -5.03
N ALA A 128 7.62 -9.62 -5.46
CA ALA A 128 7.88 -8.96 -6.73
C ALA A 128 7.88 -7.43 -6.57
N GLU A 129 8.49 -6.72 -7.51
CA GLU A 129 8.70 -5.28 -7.42
C GLU A 129 7.52 -4.47 -7.97
N VAL A 130 7.21 -3.36 -7.28
CA VAL A 130 6.40 -2.25 -7.78
C VAL A 130 7.29 -1.01 -7.82
N VAL A 131 7.43 -0.38 -8.98
CA VAL A 131 8.36 0.75 -9.19
C VAL A 131 7.67 2.08 -8.95
N ARG A 132 8.23 2.95 -8.10
CA ARG A 132 7.73 4.32 -7.90
C ARG A 132 8.25 5.28 -8.96
N ILE A 133 7.30 5.85 -9.71
CA ILE A 133 7.51 6.73 -10.86
C ILE A 133 8.33 7.96 -10.47
N GLU A 134 7.95 8.64 -9.38
CA GLU A 134 8.59 9.88 -8.94
C GLU A 134 10.05 9.63 -8.54
N ARG A 135 10.34 8.48 -7.92
CA ARG A 135 11.70 8.13 -7.52
C ARG A 135 12.61 7.94 -8.73
N VAL A 136 12.13 7.26 -9.76
CA VAL A 136 12.88 7.09 -11.01
C VAL A 136 13.17 8.46 -11.67
N LEU A 137 12.19 9.37 -11.65
CA LEU A 137 12.37 10.72 -12.19
C LEU A 137 13.43 11.53 -11.41
N GLU A 138 13.37 11.48 -10.08
CA GLU A 138 14.34 12.11 -9.17
C GLU A 138 15.76 11.54 -9.36
N GLU A 139 15.89 10.22 -9.52
CA GLU A 139 17.17 9.56 -9.79
C GLU A 139 17.76 9.98 -11.14
N VAL A 140 16.94 10.05 -12.19
CA VAL A 140 17.38 10.54 -13.51
C VAL A 140 17.82 12.00 -13.44
N ALA A 141 17.08 12.86 -12.74
CA ALA A 141 17.47 14.25 -12.53
C ALA A 141 18.83 14.37 -11.81
N ALA A 142 19.05 13.53 -10.78
CA ALA A 142 20.29 13.50 -10.02
C ALA A 142 21.55 13.08 -10.83
N THR A 143 21.38 12.53 -12.03
CA THR A 143 22.52 12.21 -12.93
C THR A 143 23.16 13.43 -13.58
N GLY A 144 22.59 14.63 -13.42
CA GLY A 144 23.06 15.86 -14.08
C GLY A 144 22.60 16.00 -15.53
N VAL A 145 21.51 15.32 -15.89
CA VAL A 145 20.87 15.42 -17.21
C VAL A 145 20.40 16.85 -17.51
N SER A 146 20.47 17.28 -18.77
CA SER A 146 19.91 18.58 -19.15
C SER A 146 18.37 18.57 -19.19
N ALA A 147 17.75 19.75 -19.07
CA ALA A 147 16.29 19.89 -19.16
C ALA A 147 15.69 19.34 -20.47
N ALA A 148 16.43 19.46 -21.58
CA ALA A 148 16.01 18.95 -22.89
C ALA A 148 16.10 17.42 -22.97
N GLU A 149 17.04 16.80 -22.26
CA GLU A 149 17.27 15.36 -22.27
C GLU A 149 16.43 14.61 -21.24
N LEU A 150 16.04 15.26 -20.14
CA LEU A 150 15.27 14.66 -19.04
C LEU A 150 14.07 13.84 -19.52
N PRO A 151 13.19 14.32 -20.42
CA PRO A 151 12.02 13.55 -20.84
C PRO A 151 12.37 12.24 -21.54
N HIS A 152 13.41 12.24 -22.38
CA HIS A 152 13.85 11.03 -23.07
C HIS A 152 14.54 10.06 -22.10
N ARG A 153 15.44 10.57 -21.26
CA ARG A 153 16.18 9.77 -20.27
C ARG A 153 15.25 9.12 -19.24
N PHE A 154 14.25 9.86 -18.77
CA PHE A 154 13.25 9.33 -17.85
C PHE A 154 12.40 8.21 -18.47
N ARG A 155 11.90 8.39 -19.70
CA ARG A 155 11.15 7.34 -20.41
C ARG A 155 11.99 6.07 -20.58
N ALA A 156 13.26 6.22 -20.95
CA ALA A 156 14.18 5.10 -21.13
C ALA A 156 14.46 4.37 -19.80
N GLU A 157 14.77 5.11 -18.74
CA GLU A 157 15.02 4.52 -17.42
C GLU A 157 13.78 3.84 -16.86
N LEU A 158 12.60 4.46 -16.97
CA LEU A 158 11.36 3.84 -16.48
C LEU A 158 11.06 2.54 -17.22
N ALA A 159 11.26 2.48 -18.54
CA ALA A 159 11.09 1.26 -19.31
C ALA A 159 12.04 0.14 -18.87
N VAL A 160 13.30 0.49 -18.53
CA VAL A 160 14.26 -0.47 -17.97
C VAL A 160 13.80 -1.00 -16.62
N ARG A 161 13.37 -0.13 -15.71
CA ARG A 161 12.87 -0.53 -14.37
C ARG A 161 11.58 -1.36 -14.46
N CYS A 162 10.76 -1.13 -15.48
CA CYS A 162 9.51 -1.87 -15.69
C CYS A 162 9.70 -3.27 -16.27
N ALA A 163 10.91 -3.64 -16.75
CA ALA A 163 11.12 -4.92 -17.43
C ALA A 163 10.79 -6.14 -16.56
N ASP A 164 11.11 -6.07 -15.25
CA ASP A 164 10.88 -7.14 -14.28
C ASP A 164 9.85 -6.77 -13.19
N ALA A 165 9.31 -5.55 -13.23
CA ALA A 165 8.33 -5.08 -12.27
C ALA A 165 6.93 -5.57 -12.63
N VAL A 166 6.09 -5.80 -11.62
CA VAL A 166 4.69 -6.23 -11.83
C VAL A 166 3.72 -5.06 -11.86
N GLY A 167 4.18 -3.86 -11.47
CA GLY A 167 3.34 -2.68 -11.41
C GLY A 167 4.14 -1.41 -11.15
N LEU A 168 3.43 -0.28 -11.21
CA LEU A 168 3.95 1.04 -10.92
C LEU A 168 3.24 1.63 -9.70
N LYS A 169 3.92 2.54 -8.98
CA LYS A 169 3.34 3.38 -7.93
C LYS A 169 3.55 4.85 -8.30
N SER A 170 2.51 5.65 -8.12
CA SER A 170 2.66 7.10 -8.03
C SER A 170 2.27 7.59 -6.64
N ILE A 171 3.08 8.53 -6.16
CA ILE A 171 2.85 9.31 -4.94
C ILE A 171 2.44 10.75 -5.25
N VAL A 172 1.85 11.02 -6.41
CA VAL A 172 1.36 12.36 -6.79
C VAL A 172 0.47 13.00 -5.70
N ALA A 173 -0.27 12.19 -4.94
CA ALA A 173 -1.04 12.60 -3.79
C ALA A 173 -0.21 13.32 -2.71
N TYR A 174 1.00 12.83 -2.41
CA TYR A 174 1.95 13.45 -1.48
C TYR A 174 2.62 14.71 -2.04
N ARG A 175 2.62 14.91 -3.36
CA ARG A 175 3.37 16.01 -4.00
C ARG A 175 2.49 17.20 -4.36
N HIS A 176 1.31 16.93 -4.88
CA HIS A 176 0.40 17.95 -5.40
C HIS A 176 -1.08 17.65 -5.12
N GLY A 177 -1.41 16.42 -4.73
CA GLY A 177 -2.79 15.95 -4.73
C GLY A 177 -3.34 15.72 -6.14
N PHE A 178 -4.60 15.32 -6.22
CA PHE A 178 -5.26 14.92 -7.46
C PHE A 178 -5.89 16.06 -8.26
N ALA A 179 -5.77 17.31 -7.79
CA ALA A 179 -6.28 18.51 -8.46
C ALA A 179 -5.38 19.00 -9.60
N PHE A 180 -4.79 18.09 -10.39
CA PHE A 180 -3.96 18.41 -11.56
C PHE A 180 -4.77 18.39 -12.86
N ALA A 181 -4.26 19.04 -13.91
CA ALA A 181 -4.87 19.00 -15.24
C ALA A 181 -4.78 17.57 -15.83
N PRO A 182 -5.88 16.95 -16.29
CA PRO A 182 -5.89 15.51 -16.58
C PRO A 182 -5.17 15.12 -17.87
N GLU A 183 -5.04 16.01 -18.85
CA GLU A 183 -4.45 15.71 -20.17
C GLU A 183 -2.92 15.56 -20.12
N PRO A 184 -2.29 14.78 -21.01
CA PRO A 184 -0.83 14.70 -21.08
C PRO A 184 -0.20 16.08 -21.37
N PRO A 185 0.92 16.44 -20.72
CA PRO A 185 1.60 17.71 -20.97
C PRO A 185 2.27 17.69 -22.34
N ALA A 186 2.33 18.86 -23.01
CA ALA A 186 3.13 19.00 -24.21
C ALA A 186 4.63 18.95 -23.88
N GLU A 187 5.44 18.42 -24.78
CA GLU A 187 6.89 18.24 -24.54
C GLU A 187 7.61 19.55 -24.19
N ARG A 188 7.23 20.66 -24.81
CA ARG A 188 7.74 22.01 -24.48
C ARG A 188 7.45 22.42 -23.03
N GLU A 189 6.31 22.01 -22.48
CA GLU A 189 5.95 22.31 -21.09
C GLU A 189 6.80 21.48 -20.13
N VAL A 190 7.04 20.21 -20.46
CA VAL A 190 7.90 19.31 -19.69
C VAL A 190 9.34 19.82 -19.65
N VAL A 191 9.91 20.19 -20.80
CA VAL A 191 11.29 20.74 -20.86
C VAL A 191 11.40 22.06 -20.09
N ALA A 192 10.40 22.93 -20.18
CA ALA A 192 10.40 24.18 -19.42
C ALA A 192 10.30 23.94 -17.90
N ALA A 193 9.47 22.99 -17.48
CA ALA A 193 9.34 22.59 -16.08
C ALA A 193 10.62 21.94 -15.55
N ALA A 194 11.23 21.04 -16.33
CA ALA A 194 12.52 20.45 -16.05
C ALA A 194 13.61 21.52 -15.88
N GLY A 195 13.64 22.53 -16.76
CA GLY A 195 14.59 23.63 -16.67
C GLY A 195 14.48 24.42 -15.36
N ARG A 196 13.25 24.70 -14.90
CA ARG A 196 13.02 25.36 -13.61
C ARG A 196 13.45 24.47 -12.45
N TRP A 197 13.01 23.22 -12.43
CA TRP A 197 13.27 22.28 -11.33
C TRP A 197 14.78 21.98 -11.19
N LEU A 198 15.47 21.68 -12.29
CA LEU A 198 16.90 21.39 -12.28
C LEU A 198 17.74 22.62 -11.90
N ALA A 199 17.32 23.83 -12.27
CA ALA A 199 18.00 25.06 -11.87
C ALA A 199 17.82 25.40 -10.39
N ASP A 200 16.67 25.06 -9.81
CA ASP A 200 16.40 25.17 -8.37
C ASP A 200 17.23 24.17 -7.55
N GLY A 201 17.56 23.01 -8.13
CA GLY A 201 18.38 21.98 -7.50
C GLY A 201 17.65 21.21 -6.40
N ALA A 202 16.33 21.34 -6.32
CA ALA A 202 15.51 20.58 -5.37
C ALA A 202 15.62 19.07 -5.66
N PRO A 203 15.92 18.23 -4.65
CA PRO A 203 16.02 16.78 -4.85
C PRO A 203 14.66 16.12 -5.12
N ARG A 204 13.59 16.81 -4.75
CA ARG A 204 12.21 16.30 -4.72
C ARG A 204 11.43 16.88 -5.91
N VAL A 205 10.76 16.03 -6.68
CA VAL A 205 9.89 16.51 -7.77
C VAL A 205 8.51 16.93 -7.24
N GLU A 206 8.13 18.17 -7.50
CA GLU A 206 6.83 18.74 -7.10
C GLU A 206 6.14 19.55 -8.20
N ASP A 207 6.84 19.88 -9.30
CA ASP A 207 6.22 20.62 -10.40
C ASP A 207 5.08 19.79 -11.02
N PRO A 208 3.83 20.32 -11.06
CA PRO A 208 2.66 19.56 -11.49
C PRO A 208 2.76 19.10 -12.95
N VAL A 209 3.51 19.79 -13.80
CA VAL A 209 3.75 19.36 -15.18
C VAL A 209 4.62 18.10 -15.20
N LEU A 210 5.65 18.04 -14.34
CA LEU A 210 6.55 16.89 -14.25
C LEU A 210 5.87 15.68 -13.60
N LEU A 211 5.09 15.89 -12.54
CA LEU A 211 4.30 14.82 -11.91
C LEU A 211 3.31 14.20 -12.91
N ARG A 212 2.59 15.07 -13.64
CA ARG A 212 1.67 14.64 -14.71
C ARG A 212 2.40 13.94 -15.86
N PHE A 213 3.57 14.43 -16.25
CA PHE A 213 4.43 13.76 -17.23
C PHE A 213 4.85 12.37 -16.76
N GLY A 214 5.20 12.22 -15.47
CA GLY A 214 5.48 10.95 -14.81
C GLY A 214 4.31 9.97 -14.94
N LEU A 215 3.10 10.38 -14.53
CA LEU A 215 1.89 9.58 -14.62
C LEU A 215 1.63 9.08 -16.06
N TRP A 216 1.63 9.98 -17.04
CA TRP A 216 1.38 9.61 -18.44
C TRP A 216 2.49 8.74 -19.04
N THR A 217 3.73 8.89 -18.58
CA THR A 217 4.84 8.00 -18.95
C THR A 217 4.66 6.60 -18.34
N GLY A 218 4.12 6.52 -17.13
CA GLY A 218 3.72 5.27 -16.49
C GLY A 218 2.58 4.57 -17.21
N VAL A 219 1.53 5.31 -17.62
CA VAL A 219 0.41 4.78 -18.41
C VAL A 219 0.92 4.12 -19.70
N ALA A 220 1.93 4.71 -20.35
CA ALA A 220 2.52 4.14 -21.56
C ALA A 220 3.25 2.79 -21.35
N GLN A 221 3.55 2.39 -20.11
CA GLN A 221 4.18 1.10 -19.81
C GLN A 221 3.21 -0.08 -19.86
N GLY A 222 1.89 0.16 -19.81
CA GLY A 222 0.88 -0.90 -19.84
C GLY A 222 0.79 -1.75 -18.56
N LEU A 223 1.56 -1.42 -17.51
CA LEU A 223 1.51 -2.08 -16.21
C LEU A 223 0.40 -1.50 -15.31
N PRO A 224 -0.17 -2.26 -14.37
CA PRO A 224 -1.06 -1.72 -13.35
C PRO A 224 -0.42 -0.58 -12.57
N ILE A 225 -1.15 0.52 -12.38
CA ILE A 225 -0.66 1.72 -11.69
C ILE A 225 -1.38 1.89 -10.37
N GLN A 226 -0.61 1.89 -9.29
CA GLN A 226 -1.07 2.15 -7.96
C GLN A 226 -0.97 3.65 -7.64
N LEU A 227 -2.02 4.24 -7.09
CA LEU A 227 -2.07 5.64 -6.68
C LEU A 227 -2.35 5.71 -5.19
N HIS A 228 -1.43 6.29 -4.42
CA HIS A 228 -1.70 6.59 -3.01
C HIS A 228 -2.94 7.49 -2.91
N THR A 229 -3.95 7.09 -2.13
CA THR A 229 -5.23 7.80 -2.01
C THR A 229 -5.64 7.93 -0.55
N GLY A 230 -5.96 9.14 -0.11
CA GLY A 230 -6.39 9.40 1.27
C GLY A 230 -5.24 9.51 2.28
N TYR A 231 -5.32 8.71 3.34
CA TYR A 231 -4.54 8.82 4.58
C TYR A 231 -3.02 8.74 4.36
N GLY A 232 -2.30 9.69 4.93
CA GLY A 232 -0.84 9.76 4.94
C GLY A 232 -0.33 10.70 6.02
N ASP A 233 0.96 11.04 5.94
CA ASP A 233 1.65 11.93 6.87
C ASP A 233 1.30 13.42 6.62
N PRO A 234 1.85 14.38 7.40
CA PRO A 234 1.60 15.82 7.21
C PRO A 234 2.09 16.43 5.90
N ASP A 235 2.80 15.69 5.04
CA ASP A 235 3.14 16.10 3.67
C ASP A 235 1.90 16.02 2.74
N VAL A 236 0.91 15.21 3.13
CA VAL A 236 -0.36 15.09 2.40
C VAL A 236 -1.34 16.22 2.77
N GLU A 237 -1.77 16.94 1.75
CA GLU A 237 -2.97 17.78 1.81
C GLU A 237 -4.24 16.93 1.61
N LEU A 238 -4.73 16.29 2.68
CA LEU A 238 -5.71 15.19 2.62
C LEU A 238 -6.97 15.48 1.78
N HIS A 239 -7.45 16.72 1.76
CA HIS A 239 -8.63 17.10 0.97
C HIS A 239 -8.39 17.07 -0.55
N LEU A 240 -7.13 17.19 -0.99
CA LEU A 240 -6.72 17.03 -2.38
C LEU A 240 -6.47 15.56 -2.75
N CYS A 241 -6.58 14.65 -1.79
CA CYS A 241 -6.40 13.21 -1.99
C CYS A 241 -7.73 12.44 -2.06
N ASP A 242 -8.87 13.14 -2.19
CA ASP A 242 -10.14 12.54 -2.56
C ASP A 242 -10.07 11.98 -3.99
N PRO A 243 -10.26 10.67 -4.20
CA PRO A 243 -10.11 10.06 -5.52
C PRO A 243 -11.13 10.57 -6.53
N LEU A 244 -12.24 11.21 -6.14
CA LEU A 244 -13.19 11.80 -7.10
C LEU A 244 -12.55 12.87 -7.99
N LEU A 245 -11.49 13.52 -7.52
CA LEU A 245 -10.71 14.48 -8.31
C LEU A 245 -10.04 13.83 -9.54
N LEU A 246 -9.78 12.52 -9.50
CA LEU A 246 -9.21 11.77 -10.63
C LEU A 246 -10.21 11.45 -11.75
N THR A 247 -11.51 11.72 -11.57
CA THR A 247 -12.57 11.29 -12.51
C THR A 247 -12.26 11.61 -13.97
N ARG A 248 -11.71 12.81 -14.26
CA ARG A 248 -11.36 13.19 -15.64
C ARG A 248 -10.14 12.44 -16.15
N TRP A 249 -9.12 12.25 -15.33
CA TRP A 249 -7.92 11.52 -15.70
C TRP A 249 -8.24 10.04 -15.97
N LEU A 250 -9.05 9.40 -15.12
CA LEU A 250 -9.48 8.00 -15.30
C LEU A 250 -10.21 7.79 -16.65
N LYS A 251 -11.07 8.73 -17.04
CA LYS A 251 -11.71 8.70 -18.38
C LYS A 251 -10.71 8.75 -19.54
N LEU A 252 -9.59 9.45 -19.36
CA LEU A 252 -8.55 9.57 -20.38
C LEU A 252 -7.60 8.35 -20.40
N VAL A 253 -7.45 7.67 -19.26
CA VAL A 253 -6.62 6.45 -19.15
C VAL A 253 -7.36 5.22 -19.68
N GLU A 254 -8.68 5.16 -19.56
CA GLU A 254 -9.49 4.01 -19.97
C GLU A 254 -9.14 3.42 -21.36
N PRO A 255 -8.95 4.23 -22.43
CA PRO A 255 -8.62 3.70 -23.76
C PRO A 255 -7.24 3.02 -23.86
N TYR A 256 -6.35 3.23 -22.88
CA TYR A 256 -5.02 2.62 -22.83
C TYR A 256 -5.04 1.20 -22.24
N GLY A 257 -6.16 0.77 -21.66
CA GLY A 257 -6.31 -0.57 -21.07
C GLY A 257 -5.46 -0.78 -19.81
N VAL A 258 -5.04 0.29 -19.14
CA VAL A 258 -4.25 0.25 -17.91
C VAL A 258 -5.16 0.20 -16.70
N ASP A 259 -4.97 -0.79 -15.84
CA ASP A 259 -5.65 -0.90 -14.55
C ASP A 259 -5.06 0.09 -13.53
N VAL A 260 -5.94 0.84 -12.86
CA VAL A 260 -5.59 1.82 -11.82
C VAL A 260 -6.06 1.32 -10.46
N LEU A 261 -5.15 1.25 -9.49
CA LEU A 261 -5.43 0.82 -8.13
C LEU A 261 -5.32 1.99 -7.16
N LEU A 262 -6.43 2.39 -6.58
CA LEU A 262 -6.49 3.42 -5.53
C LEU A 262 -6.13 2.77 -4.19
N LEU A 263 -4.98 3.13 -3.65
CA LEU A 263 -4.47 2.52 -2.42
C LEU A 263 -4.97 3.25 -1.19
N HIS A 264 -5.19 2.51 -0.11
CA HIS A 264 -5.49 2.94 1.26
C HIS A 264 -6.89 3.52 1.44
N CYS A 265 -7.23 4.49 0.60
CA CYS A 265 -8.49 5.18 0.44
C CYS A 265 -9.08 5.88 1.66
N TYR A 266 -8.75 5.54 2.90
CA TYR A 266 -9.34 6.15 4.10
C TYR A 266 -9.10 7.67 4.13
N PRO A 267 -10.12 8.52 4.38
CA PRO A 267 -11.51 8.21 4.73
C PRO A 267 -12.49 8.15 3.52
N TYR A 268 -11.97 8.11 2.30
CA TYR A 268 -12.66 8.15 1.02
C TYR A 268 -12.93 6.76 0.40
N GLN A 269 -12.91 5.67 1.16
CA GLN A 269 -13.17 4.31 0.64
C GLN A 269 -14.51 4.18 -0.11
N ARG A 270 -15.55 4.93 0.29
CA ARG A 270 -16.82 4.98 -0.44
C ARG A 270 -16.70 5.66 -1.81
N ASN A 271 -15.90 6.72 -1.91
CA ASN A 271 -15.64 7.42 -3.16
C ASN A 271 -14.85 6.52 -4.13
N ALA A 272 -13.83 5.82 -3.61
CA ALA A 272 -13.09 4.81 -4.37
C ALA A 272 -14.02 3.68 -4.84
N GLY A 273 -14.92 3.21 -3.98
CA GLY A 273 -15.90 2.19 -4.33
C GLY A 273 -16.87 2.61 -5.44
N TYR A 274 -17.32 3.86 -5.44
CA TYR A 274 -18.09 4.45 -6.55
C TYR A 274 -17.29 4.45 -7.86
N LEU A 275 -16.04 4.91 -7.85
CA LEU A 275 -15.21 4.92 -9.05
C LEU A 275 -14.96 3.50 -9.59
N ALA A 276 -14.69 2.54 -8.72
CA ALA A 276 -14.55 1.13 -9.08
C ALA A 276 -15.85 0.55 -9.65
N GLN A 277 -17.01 1.01 -9.20
CA GLN A 277 -18.30 0.60 -9.77
C GLN A 277 -18.48 1.11 -11.21
N VAL A 278 -18.14 2.37 -11.48
CA VAL A 278 -18.48 3.02 -12.75
C VAL A 278 -17.39 2.94 -13.82
N PHE A 279 -16.13 2.69 -13.45
CA PHE A 279 -15.02 2.54 -14.39
C PHE A 279 -14.52 1.09 -14.45
N PRO A 280 -14.39 0.47 -15.63
CA PRO A 280 -14.02 -0.95 -15.76
C PRO A 280 -12.62 -1.26 -15.23
N HIS A 281 -11.70 -0.31 -15.33
CA HIS A 281 -10.25 -0.44 -15.07
C HIS A 281 -9.83 0.15 -13.70
N VAL A 282 -10.78 0.45 -12.80
CA VAL A 282 -10.48 1.04 -11.48
C VAL A 282 -10.72 0.02 -10.37
N TYR A 283 -9.73 -0.09 -9.50
CA TYR A 283 -9.64 -1.01 -8.37
C TYR A 283 -9.22 -0.23 -7.13
N PHE A 284 -9.39 -0.83 -5.95
CA PHE A 284 -8.92 -0.20 -4.73
C PHE A 284 -8.72 -1.19 -3.58
N ASP A 285 -8.07 -0.70 -2.54
CA ASP A 285 -7.93 -1.36 -1.25
C ASP A 285 -8.23 -0.38 -0.10
N VAL A 286 -8.19 -0.91 1.13
CA VAL A 286 -8.30 -0.14 2.37
C VAL A 286 -7.12 -0.38 3.33
N GLY A 287 -5.97 -0.83 2.79
CA GLY A 287 -4.74 -1.01 3.55
C GLY A 287 -4.27 0.30 4.18
N LEU A 288 -3.23 0.28 5.01
CA LEU A 288 -2.87 1.38 5.93
C LEU A 288 -3.97 1.66 6.97
N GLY A 289 -5.15 2.11 6.55
CA GLY A 289 -6.30 2.42 7.40
C GLY A 289 -6.72 1.23 8.28
N VAL A 290 -6.67 -0.01 7.76
CA VAL A 290 -6.92 -1.23 8.56
C VAL A 290 -6.00 -1.33 9.78
N ASN A 291 -4.70 -1.07 9.62
CA ASN A 291 -3.74 -1.11 10.73
C ASN A 291 -4.09 -0.07 11.80
N TYR A 292 -4.26 1.18 11.37
CA TYR A 292 -4.39 2.33 12.27
C TYR A 292 -5.76 2.45 12.95
N THR A 293 -6.82 1.91 12.35
CA THR A 293 -8.15 1.85 12.97
C THR A 293 -8.31 0.67 13.94
N GLY A 294 -7.39 -0.31 13.90
CA GLY A 294 -7.29 -1.41 14.87
C GLY A 294 -8.62 -2.11 15.12
N SER A 295 -9.20 -1.93 16.30
CA SER A 295 -10.47 -2.58 16.68
C SER A 295 -11.68 -2.14 15.85
N ARG A 296 -11.57 -1.03 15.11
CA ARG A 296 -12.59 -0.47 14.20
C ARG A 296 -12.32 -0.74 12.72
N SER A 297 -11.27 -1.51 12.39
CA SER A 297 -10.95 -1.90 11.02
C SER A 297 -12.10 -2.58 10.29
N ASP A 298 -12.96 -3.30 11.02
CA ASP A 298 -14.15 -3.95 10.48
C ASP A 298 -15.15 -2.97 9.86
N ALA A 299 -15.30 -1.76 10.42
CA ALA A 299 -16.17 -0.73 9.85
C ALA A 299 -15.63 -0.22 8.51
N VAL A 300 -14.32 0.06 8.41
CA VAL A 300 -13.69 0.52 7.16
C VAL A 300 -13.79 -0.55 6.07
N ILE A 301 -13.57 -1.82 6.43
CA ILE A 301 -13.72 -2.95 5.52
C ILE A 301 -15.18 -3.13 5.10
N ALA A 302 -16.15 -3.02 6.02
CA ALA A 302 -17.56 -3.13 5.66
C ALA A 302 -17.98 -2.02 4.68
N GLU A 303 -17.51 -0.79 4.88
CA GLU A 303 -17.81 0.35 4.00
C GLU A 303 -17.21 0.19 2.59
N SER A 304 -16.05 -0.46 2.44
CA SER A 304 -15.48 -0.72 1.11
C SER A 304 -16.29 -1.75 0.30
N LEU A 305 -17.09 -2.58 0.97
CA LEU A 305 -17.90 -3.62 0.34
C LEU A 305 -19.30 -3.15 -0.07
N GLU A 306 -19.68 -1.89 0.20
CA GLU A 306 -21.05 -1.40 0.02
C GLU A 306 -21.48 -1.31 -1.44
N LEU A 307 -20.62 -0.78 -2.31
CA LEU A 307 -20.99 -0.37 -3.67
C LEU A 307 -20.14 -1.01 -4.77
N ALA A 308 -18.86 -1.25 -4.48
CA ALA A 308 -17.94 -1.73 -5.49
C ALA A 308 -18.19 -3.20 -5.84
N PRO A 309 -18.05 -3.60 -7.12
CA PRO A 309 -17.96 -5.01 -7.46
C PRO A 309 -16.81 -5.66 -6.69
N PHE A 310 -17.06 -6.77 -5.98
CA PHE A 310 -16.03 -7.46 -5.19
C PHE A 310 -14.81 -7.91 -6.00
N ALA A 311 -14.94 -8.02 -7.32
CA ALA A 311 -13.82 -8.31 -8.22
C ALA A 311 -12.81 -7.15 -8.34
N LYS A 312 -13.11 -5.98 -7.76
CA LYS A 312 -12.30 -4.76 -7.85
C LYS A 312 -11.73 -4.28 -6.52
N ILE A 313 -11.88 -5.09 -5.48
CA ILE A 313 -11.36 -4.83 -4.14
C ILE A 313 -10.18 -5.77 -3.89
N LEU A 314 -9.08 -5.25 -3.36
CA LEU A 314 -7.87 -6.00 -3.07
C LEU A 314 -7.46 -5.85 -1.61
N PHE A 315 -6.61 -6.77 -1.14
CA PHE A 315 -5.95 -6.68 0.16
C PHE A 315 -4.55 -6.09 0.01
N SER A 316 -4.29 -5.00 0.72
CA SER A 316 -2.92 -4.52 1.03
C SER A 316 -2.74 -4.35 2.54
N SER A 317 -1.51 -4.50 3.01
CA SER A 317 -1.15 -4.09 4.38
C SER A 317 -0.66 -2.64 4.44
N ASP A 318 -0.03 -2.17 3.36
CA ASP A 318 0.77 -0.93 3.33
C ASP A 318 1.83 -0.85 4.45
N ALA A 319 2.31 -2.00 4.89
CA ALA A 319 3.25 -2.03 6.00
C ALA A 319 4.63 -1.53 5.57
N TRP A 320 5.22 -0.62 6.37
CA TRP A 320 6.59 -0.13 6.22
C TRP A 320 7.32 -0.18 7.56
N GLY A 321 8.51 -0.78 7.62
CA GLY A 321 9.31 -0.82 8.85
C GLY A 321 8.90 -1.95 9.81
N PRO A 322 8.18 -1.71 10.92
CA PRO A 322 7.87 -2.78 11.88
C PRO A 322 7.13 -3.97 11.22
N ALA A 323 7.65 -5.19 11.37
CA ALA A 323 6.99 -6.41 10.90
C ALA A 323 5.62 -6.64 11.56
N GLU A 324 5.37 -5.97 12.69
CA GLU A 324 4.08 -5.88 13.34
C GLU A 324 2.98 -5.37 12.38
N LEU A 325 3.27 -4.38 11.54
CA LEU A 325 2.29 -3.81 10.59
C LEU A 325 1.90 -4.81 9.49
N HIS A 326 2.83 -5.69 9.11
CA HIS A 326 2.58 -6.73 8.11
C HIS A 326 1.65 -7.81 8.69
N HIS A 327 1.95 -8.27 9.90
CA HIS A 327 1.12 -9.24 10.62
C HIS A 327 -0.27 -8.67 10.93
N LEU A 328 -0.33 -7.45 11.47
CA LEU A 328 -1.59 -6.80 11.82
C LEU A 328 -2.45 -6.48 10.61
N GLY A 329 -1.85 -6.03 9.49
CA GLY A 329 -2.60 -5.76 8.27
C GLY A 329 -3.37 -7.01 7.83
N ALA A 330 -2.69 -8.15 7.75
CA ALA A 330 -3.31 -9.43 7.39
C ALA A 330 -4.30 -9.95 8.44
N HIS A 331 -3.95 -9.85 9.73
CA HIS A 331 -4.80 -10.35 10.82
C HIS A 331 -6.11 -9.55 10.95
N LEU A 332 -6.01 -8.21 10.99
CA LEU A 332 -7.14 -7.31 11.12
C LEU A 332 -8.01 -7.35 9.88
N PHE A 333 -7.43 -7.46 8.68
CA PHE A 333 -8.18 -7.65 7.45
C PHE A 333 -9.04 -8.92 7.48
N ARG A 334 -8.44 -10.09 7.76
CA ARG A 334 -9.20 -11.36 7.83
C ARG A 334 -10.31 -11.29 8.87
N ARG A 335 -10.04 -10.69 10.03
CA ARG A 335 -11.01 -10.53 11.12
C ARG A 335 -12.15 -9.60 10.73
N GLY A 336 -11.84 -8.45 10.13
CA GLY A 336 -12.84 -7.46 9.72
C GLY A 336 -13.70 -7.96 8.58
N LEU A 337 -13.08 -8.56 7.55
CA LEU A 337 -13.79 -9.19 6.44
C LEU A 337 -14.67 -10.33 6.94
N GLY A 338 -14.16 -11.20 7.80
CA GLY A 338 -14.95 -12.29 8.40
C GLY A 338 -16.16 -11.79 9.15
N ARG A 339 -16.04 -10.72 9.95
CA ARG A 339 -17.18 -10.11 10.66
C ARG A 339 -18.24 -9.57 9.70
N ALA A 340 -17.83 -8.85 8.65
CA ALA A 340 -18.78 -8.31 7.67
C ALA A 340 -19.53 -9.44 6.95
N LEU A 341 -18.79 -10.41 6.41
CA LEU A 341 -19.33 -11.52 5.65
C LEU A 341 -20.20 -12.45 6.52
N ARG A 342 -19.73 -12.83 7.71
CA ARG A 342 -20.50 -13.64 8.66
C ARG A 342 -21.80 -12.95 9.06
N GLY A 343 -21.76 -11.63 9.28
CA GLY A 343 -22.96 -10.84 9.57
C GLY A 343 -24.03 -10.95 8.47
N TRP A 344 -23.65 -10.94 7.19
CA TRP A 344 -24.59 -11.11 6.08
C TRP A 344 -25.08 -12.55 5.90
N VAL A 345 -24.23 -13.53 6.16
CA VAL A 345 -24.62 -14.95 6.14
C VAL A 345 -25.62 -15.25 7.24
N ASP A 346 -25.35 -14.81 8.48
CA ASP A 346 -26.24 -15.04 9.62
C ASP A 346 -27.59 -14.31 9.46
N ALA A 347 -27.60 -13.19 8.74
CA ALA A 347 -28.83 -12.47 8.37
C ALA A 347 -29.62 -13.14 7.23
N GLY A 348 -29.07 -14.16 6.57
CA GLY A 348 -29.70 -14.86 5.44
C GLY A 348 -29.63 -14.10 4.11
N GLU A 349 -28.85 -13.01 4.04
CA GLU A 349 -28.65 -12.24 2.81
C GLU A 349 -27.69 -12.97 1.86
N TRP A 350 -26.71 -13.68 2.42
CA TRP A 350 -25.66 -14.38 1.67
C TRP A 350 -25.61 -15.85 2.04
N THR A 351 -25.15 -16.67 1.11
CA THR A 351 -24.75 -18.05 1.41
C THR A 351 -23.31 -18.08 1.90
N GLU A 352 -22.98 -19.01 2.79
CA GLU A 352 -21.59 -19.22 3.24
C GLU A 352 -20.63 -19.54 2.07
N PRO A 353 -20.99 -20.36 1.06
CA PRO A 353 -20.18 -20.53 -0.14
C PRO A 353 -19.89 -19.23 -0.90
N ASP A 354 -20.86 -18.31 -1.01
CA ASP A 354 -20.64 -17.01 -1.66
C ASP A 354 -19.70 -16.13 -0.85
N ALA A 355 -19.83 -16.12 0.48
CA ALA A 355 -18.92 -15.41 1.37
C ALA A 355 -17.47 -15.92 1.21
N ILE A 356 -17.28 -17.24 1.20
CA ILE A 356 -15.97 -17.87 0.96
C ILE A 356 -15.40 -17.49 -0.40
N ARG A 357 -16.23 -17.49 -1.45
CA ARG A 357 -15.81 -17.10 -2.79
C ARG A 357 -15.37 -15.63 -2.83
N VAL A 358 -16.14 -14.73 -2.26
CA VAL A 358 -15.81 -13.28 -2.20
C VAL A 358 -14.55 -13.03 -1.37
N ALA A 359 -14.40 -13.69 -0.22
CA ALA A 359 -13.19 -13.58 0.58
C ALA A 359 -11.94 -14.00 -0.20
N THR A 360 -12.06 -15.09 -0.96
CA THR A 360 -11.00 -15.59 -1.85
C THR A 360 -10.69 -14.61 -2.99
N MET A 361 -11.72 -13.96 -3.55
CA MET A 361 -11.55 -12.96 -4.59
C MET A 361 -10.71 -11.78 -4.11
N ILE A 362 -11.13 -11.18 -2.99
CA ILE A 362 -10.50 -9.96 -2.45
C ILE A 362 -9.10 -10.27 -1.93
N GLY A 363 -8.93 -11.39 -1.22
CA GLY A 363 -7.65 -11.75 -0.63
C GLY A 363 -6.61 -12.27 -1.61
N VAL A 364 -7.01 -12.83 -2.76
CA VAL A 364 -6.10 -13.58 -3.64
C VAL A 364 -6.35 -13.32 -5.12
N THR A 365 -7.50 -13.76 -5.65
CA THR A 365 -7.62 -13.96 -7.11
C THR A 365 -7.72 -12.65 -7.89
N ASN A 366 -8.21 -11.58 -7.28
CA ASN A 366 -8.22 -10.25 -7.91
C ASN A 366 -6.79 -9.76 -8.17
N ALA A 367 -5.90 -9.87 -7.17
CA ALA A 367 -4.51 -9.47 -7.32
C ALA A 367 -3.79 -10.34 -8.36
N LEU A 368 -3.97 -11.66 -8.32
CA LEU A 368 -3.37 -12.54 -9.32
C LEU A 368 -3.79 -12.16 -10.75
N ARG A 369 -5.07 -11.83 -10.95
CA ARG A 369 -5.60 -11.43 -12.26
C ARG A 369 -5.05 -10.08 -12.74
N VAL A 370 -5.16 -9.04 -11.92
CA VAL A 370 -4.80 -7.66 -12.31
C VAL A 370 -3.30 -7.53 -12.58
N TYR A 371 -2.46 -8.23 -11.82
CA TYR A 371 -1.01 -8.19 -11.97
C TYR A 371 -0.43 -9.32 -12.85
N GLY A 372 -1.28 -10.16 -13.47
CA GLY A 372 -0.83 -11.26 -14.33
C GLY A 372 0.07 -12.28 -13.62
N LEU A 373 -0.19 -12.56 -12.35
CA LEU A 373 0.66 -13.40 -11.50
C LEU A 373 0.21 -14.86 -11.53
N GLU A 374 1.19 -15.76 -11.59
CA GLU A 374 0.93 -17.19 -11.40
C GLU A 374 0.48 -17.49 -9.96
N PRO A 375 -0.51 -18.38 -9.78
CA PRO A 375 -0.87 -18.89 -8.46
C PRO A 375 0.36 -19.45 -7.74
N THR A 376 0.49 -19.15 -6.45
CA THR A 376 1.52 -19.79 -5.62
C THR A 376 1.18 -21.29 -5.49
N PRO A 377 2.15 -22.20 -5.68
CA PRO A 377 1.94 -23.65 -5.57
C PRO A 377 1.36 -24.11 -4.23
#